data_AF-A0A194S9T8-F1
#
_entry.id   AF-A0A194S9T8-F1
#
_cell.length_a   1.000
_cell.length_b   1.000
_cell.length_c   1.000
_cell.angle_alpha   90.00
_cell.angle_beta   90.00
_cell.angle_gamma   90.00
#
_symmetry.space_group_name_H-M   'P 1'
#
loop_
_entity.id
_entity.type
_entity.pdbx_description
1 polymer ?
#
loop_
_entity_poly.entity_id
_entity_poly.type
_entity_poly.pdbx_seq_one_letter_code
_entity_poly.pdbx_strand_id
1 'polypeptide(L)'
;MTIARPQYPPFKHVQPTKENLPFVELGVVDLSKYRDGPEGLAARQALAADLEEAITTQGFFFLEGHGFPHDKLEYLQAVSQAILDLPLDEKAKFPAGAAQSDGDSFDDKTKLGAERGSGFKPRGYWSMQAGVRDQIEHFNYASLAFLCPLPPPFVPPSSLCLTGSSRSSLTTSRRQRNLLHPTLRNEQAYPDLVRRHLPETTEYFSYLHLVVVRKLSSLFDIILELPEGTIWSLFDVTEDKPEVSGGGFGRAMLYHGMSADDEAKTKGDWLRGHSDASSLTFITPQPMASLQFRDYHDGQWKFVGYRPNALVVNLGDRFEFLTGSFAKSTIHRVVGPPADQRGHRRLGLIYFCDFKPSVLIDPLTLSSPKLDRLGFTKPAEWERITGEQWDDVKGKSFGKSKINDRDGDEPNELLIYGRLAERWHQLGK
;
A
#
# COMPACT_ATOMS: atom_id res chain seq x y z
N MET A 1 4.70 28.09 -21.88
CA MET A 1 3.29 28.45 -21.66
C MET A 1 2.76 27.56 -20.55
N THR A 2 2.49 28.12 -19.37
CA THR A 2 1.79 27.41 -18.29
C THR A 2 0.36 27.19 -18.75
N ILE A 3 0.06 25.96 -19.20
CA ILE A 3 -1.31 25.57 -19.52
C ILE A 3 -2.10 25.72 -18.21
N ALA A 4 -3.11 26.60 -18.22
CA ALA A 4 -4.01 26.75 -17.08
C ALA A 4 -4.60 25.36 -16.76
N ARG A 5 -4.32 24.85 -15.57
CA ARG A 5 -4.72 23.50 -15.17
C ARG A 5 -6.25 23.42 -15.11
N PRO A 6 -6.87 22.34 -15.60
CA PRO A 6 -8.30 22.11 -15.38
C PRO A 6 -8.57 22.08 -13.88
N GLN A 7 -9.57 22.83 -13.42
CA GLN A 7 -9.99 22.80 -12.03
C GLN A 7 -11.03 21.69 -11.85
N TYR A 8 -10.74 20.73 -10.99
CA TYR A 8 -11.72 19.73 -10.57
C TYR A 8 -12.42 20.20 -9.28
N PRO A 9 -13.70 19.83 -9.08
CA PRO A 9 -14.35 20.06 -7.80
C PRO A 9 -13.53 19.40 -6.68
N PRO A 10 -13.24 20.11 -5.58
CA PRO A 10 -12.56 19.51 -4.43
C PRO A 10 -13.34 18.30 -3.91
N PHE A 11 -12.62 17.25 -3.50
CA PHE A 11 -13.24 16.11 -2.85
C PHE A 11 -13.84 16.56 -1.50
N LYS A 12 -15.14 16.40 -1.34
CA LYS A 12 -15.85 16.81 -0.12
C LYS A 12 -15.83 15.68 0.91
N HIS A 13 -14.91 15.78 1.85
CA HIS A 13 -14.87 14.90 3.01
C HIS A 13 -16.14 15.05 3.86
N VAL A 14 -16.63 13.93 4.39
CA VAL A 14 -17.66 13.93 5.44
C VAL A 14 -17.06 14.48 6.75
N GLN A 15 -17.89 15.04 7.63
CA GLN A 15 -17.40 15.42 8.96
C GLN A 15 -17.13 14.16 9.81
N PRO A 16 -16.21 14.23 10.80
CA PRO A 16 -16.05 13.16 11.77
C PRO A 16 -17.38 12.80 12.44
N THR A 17 -17.61 11.49 12.63
CA THR A 17 -18.86 10.98 13.20
C THR A 17 -19.05 11.45 14.64
N LYS A 18 -20.30 11.60 15.03
CA LYS A 18 -20.72 11.87 16.41
C LYS A 18 -21.13 10.59 17.16
N GLU A 19 -21.15 9.44 16.48
CA GLU A 19 -21.47 8.16 17.10
C GLU A 19 -20.35 7.70 18.03
N ASN A 20 -20.73 7.07 19.14
CA ASN A 20 -19.79 6.51 20.12
C ASN A 20 -19.31 5.13 19.63
N LEU A 21 -18.21 5.12 18.88
CA LEU A 21 -17.61 3.91 18.32
C LEU A 21 -16.32 3.53 19.05
N PRO A 22 -15.93 2.24 19.07
CA PRO A 22 -14.69 1.79 19.70
C PRO A 22 -13.47 2.18 18.85
N PHE A 23 -13.04 3.44 18.95
CA PHE A 23 -11.82 3.92 18.33
C PHE A 23 -10.58 3.45 19.09
N VAL A 24 -9.51 3.18 18.35
CA VAL A 24 -8.17 2.96 18.92
C VAL A 24 -7.37 4.26 18.96
N GLU A 25 -6.53 4.40 19.98
CA GLU A 25 -5.44 5.38 19.97
C GLU A 25 -4.22 4.73 19.31
N LEU A 26 -3.95 5.11 18.06
CA LEU A 26 -2.77 4.65 17.34
C LEU A 26 -1.54 5.49 17.73
N GLY A 27 -0.37 4.85 17.74
CA GLY A 27 0.92 5.53 17.85
C GLY A 27 1.12 6.58 16.76
N VAL A 28 1.97 7.57 17.05
CA VAL A 28 2.16 8.75 16.19
C VAL A 28 3.64 8.99 16.01
N VAL A 29 4.08 9.01 14.76
CA VAL A 29 5.45 9.35 14.38
C VAL A 29 5.44 10.70 13.69
N ASP A 30 6.08 11.70 14.30
CA ASP A 30 6.17 13.05 13.75
C ASP A 30 7.52 13.27 13.05
N LEU A 31 7.54 13.13 11.72
CA LEU A 31 8.76 13.28 10.92
C LEU A 31 9.29 14.72 10.86
N SER A 32 8.55 15.71 11.37
CA SER A 32 9.10 17.08 11.52
C SER A 32 10.21 17.14 12.58
N LYS A 33 10.26 16.15 13.49
CA LYS A 33 11.32 15.98 14.49
C LYS A 33 12.53 15.20 13.97
N TYR A 34 12.42 14.57 12.80
CA TYR A 34 13.53 13.82 12.21
C TYR A 34 14.69 14.76 11.87
N ARG A 35 15.91 14.35 12.20
CA ARG A 35 17.14 15.07 11.86
C ARG A 35 18.09 14.07 11.19
N ASP A 36 18.62 14.42 10.02
CA ASP A 36 19.67 13.64 9.35
C ASP A 36 21.01 13.78 10.10
N GLY A 37 22.02 13.00 9.69
CA GLY A 37 23.40 13.13 10.19
C GLY A 37 23.64 12.52 11.58
N PRO A 38 24.91 12.37 12.00
CA PRO A 38 25.27 11.84 13.32
C PRO A 38 24.68 12.65 14.49
N GLU A 39 24.59 13.98 14.34
CA GLU A 39 24.00 14.90 15.32
C GLU A 39 22.50 14.68 15.53
N GLY A 40 21.82 14.11 14.53
CA GLY A 40 20.40 13.79 14.58
C GLY A 40 20.06 12.49 15.28
N LEU A 41 21.06 11.69 15.71
CA LEU A 41 20.84 10.34 16.24
C LEU A 41 19.87 10.31 17.42
N ALA A 42 20.02 11.22 18.40
CA ALA A 42 19.14 11.28 19.55
C ALA A 42 17.67 11.55 19.16
N ALA A 43 17.44 12.40 18.15
CA ALA A 43 16.10 12.67 17.64
C ALA A 43 15.51 11.45 16.92
N ARG A 44 16.32 10.72 16.15
CA ARG A 44 15.90 9.47 15.50
C ARG A 44 15.63 8.36 16.50
N GLN A 45 16.41 8.26 17.58
CA GLN A 45 16.17 7.30 18.66
C GLN A 45 14.84 7.56 19.39
N ALA A 46 14.49 8.82 19.65
CA ALA A 46 13.20 9.16 20.24
C ALA A 46 12.03 8.76 19.31
N LEU A 47 12.14 9.07 18.01
CA LEU A 47 11.13 8.67 17.02
C LEU A 47 11.06 7.14 16.83
N ALA A 48 12.17 6.44 16.93
CA ALA A 48 12.23 4.99 16.89
C ALA A 48 11.50 4.36 18.08
N ALA A 49 11.63 4.94 19.28
CA ALA A 49 10.88 4.52 20.46
C ALA A 49 9.36 4.72 20.27
N ASP A 50 8.95 5.88 19.73
CA ASP A 50 7.53 6.16 19.42
C ASP A 50 6.96 5.16 18.38
N LEU A 51 7.80 4.70 17.45
CA LEU A 51 7.41 3.78 16.38
C LEU A 51 7.40 2.30 16.81
N GLU A 52 8.32 1.89 17.69
CA GLU A 52 8.50 0.48 18.05
C GLU A 52 7.23 -0.16 18.64
N GLU A 53 6.56 0.54 19.55
CA GLU A 53 5.32 0.04 20.15
C GLU A 53 4.25 -0.18 19.08
N ALA A 54 4.08 0.77 18.16
CA ALA A 54 3.06 0.69 17.13
C ALA A 54 3.30 -0.48 16.16
N ILE A 55 4.56 -0.75 15.79
CA ILE A 55 4.87 -1.82 14.83
C ILE A 55 4.85 -3.22 15.46
N THR A 56 5.05 -3.34 16.76
CA THR A 56 5.10 -4.64 17.47
C THR A 56 3.73 -5.09 17.99
N THR A 57 2.75 -4.17 18.05
CA THR A 57 1.40 -4.44 18.57
C THR A 57 0.34 -4.43 17.46
N GLN A 58 0.07 -3.28 16.84
CA GLN A 58 -0.98 -3.16 15.81
C GLN A 58 -0.44 -3.25 14.37
N GLY A 59 0.83 -2.93 14.17
CA GLY A 59 1.42 -2.75 12.83
C GLY A 59 1.00 -1.44 12.15
N PHE A 60 0.33 -0.54 12.88
CA PHE A 60 -0.43 0.57 12.32
C PHE A 60 -0.14 1.85 13.11
N PHE A 61 0.11 2.96 12.43
CA PHE A 61 0.41 4.24 13.09
C PHE A 61 0.03 5.45 12.23
N PHE A 62 -0.08 6.60 12.88
CA PHE A 62 -0.16 7.88 12.19
C PHE A 62 1.24 8.43 11.93
N LEU A 63 1.44 8.96 10.73
CA LEU A 63 2.65 9.65 10.34
C LEU A 63 2.33 11.12 10.07
N GLU A 64 2.78 11.99 10.96
CA GLU A 64 2.63 13.44 10.87
C GLU A 64 3.94 14.10 10.45
N GLY A 65 3.89 15.39 10.09
CA GLY A 65 5.09 16.15 9.73
C GLY A 65 5.83 15.57 8.52
N HIS A 66 5.15 14.76 7.68
CA HIS A 66 5.76 14.07 6.54
C HIS A 66 6.25 15.05 5.46
N GLY A 67 5.77 16.30 5.45
CA GLY A 67 6.33 17.41 4.65
C GLY A 67 5.80 17.53 3.22
N PHE A 68 4.88 16.66 2.79
CA PHE A 68 4.23 16.81 1.50
C PHE A 68 3.16 17.92 1.58
N PRO A 69 3.11 18.88 0.63
CA PRO A 69 2.17 20.01 0.71
C PRO A 69 0.71 19.56 0.73
N HIS A 70 -0.07 20.12 1.67
CA HIS A 70 -1.46 19.73 1.87
C HIS A 70 -2.36 20.08 0.67
N ASP A 71 -2.18 21.27 0.10
CA ASP A 71 -2.89 21.74 -1.09
C ASP A 71 -2.67 20.83 -2.31
N LYS A 72 -1.44 20.33 -2.50
CA LYS A 72 -1.14 19.32 -3.53
C LYS A 72 -1.85 18.00 -3.25
N LEU A 73 -1.94 17.57 -2.00
CA LEU A 73 -2.64 16.33 -1.64
C LEU A 73 -4.15 16.45 -1.89
N GLU A 74 -4.77 17.57 -1.51
CA GLU A 74 -6.18 17.88 -1.80
C GLU A 74 -6.45 17.91 -3.31
N TYR A 75 -5.52 18.49 -4.09
CA TYR A 75 -5.59 18.47 -5.55
C TYR A 75 -5.55 17.04 -6.10
N LEU A 76 -4.65 16.18 -5.60
CA LEU A 76 -4.57 14.78 -6.00
C LEU A 76 -5.83 13.98 -5.64
N GLN A 77 -6.49 14.31 -4.53
CA GLN A 77 -7.79 13.73 -4.18
C GLN A 77 -8.88 14.17 -5.17
N ALA A 78 -8.91 15.46 -5.56
CA ALA A 78 -9.84 15.96 -6.58
C ALA A 78 -9.60 15.30 -7.96
N VAL A 79 -8.35 15.13 -8.36
CA VAL A 79 -7.96 14.41 -9.59
C VAL A 79 -8.38 12.94 -9.50
N SER A 80 -8.12 12.28 -8.38
CA SER A 80 -8.50 10.88 -8.15
C SER A 80 -10.01 10.68 -8.23
N GLN A 81 -10.80 11.60 -7.66
CA GLN A 81 -12.25 11.61 -7.80
C GLN A 81 -12.66 11.73 -9.27
N ALA A 82 -12.07 12.68 -10.01
CA ALA A 82 -12.39 12.88 -11.42
C ALA A 82 -12.06 11.65 -12.29
N ILE A 83 -10.94 10.97 -12.01
CA ILE A 83 -10.55 9.71 -12.67
C ILE A 83 -11.59 8.62 -12.40
N LEU A 84 -11.99 8.47 -11.14
CA LEU A 84 -12.98 7.47 -10.72
C LEU A 84 -14.43 7.88 -11.06
N ASP A 85 -14.67 9.11 -11.52
CA ASP A 85 -15.97 9.56 -12.02
C ASP A 85 -16.09 9.44 -13.55
N LEU A 86 -15.04 8.96 -14.25
CA LEU A 86 -15.13 8.72 -15.69
C LEU A 86 -16.29 7.76 -16.06
N PRO A 87 -16.92 7.95 -17.22
CA PRO A 87 -17.94 7.03 -17.74
C PRO A 87 -17.43 5.58 -17.81
N LEU A 88 -18.33 4.61 -17.61
CA LEU A 88 -17.97 3.19 -17.57
C LEU A 88 -17.35 2.70 -18.88
N ASP A 89 -17.83 3.18 -20.02
CA ASP A 89 -17.29 2.89 -21.35
C ASP A 89 -15.88 3.45 -21.55
N GLU A 90 -15.55 4.58 -20.94
CA GLU A 90 -14.17 5.08 -20.90
C GLU A 90 -13.28 4.24 -19.99
N LYS A 91 -13.75 3.89 -18.79
CA LYS A 91 -13.01 3.03 -17.85
C LYS A 91 -12.72 1.65 -18.42
N ALA A 92 -13.69 1.06 -19.12
CA ALA A 92 -13.59 -0.29 -19.69
C ALA A 92 -12.50 -0.43 -20.76
N LYS A 93 -12.01 0.67 -21.34
CA LYS A 93 -10.88 0.67 -22.29
C LYS A 93 -9.53 0.45 -21.60
N PHE A 94 -9.46 0.66 -20.28
CA PHE A 94 -8.22 0.60 -19.50
C PHE A 94 -8.35 -0.31 -18.27
N PRO A 95 -8.67 -1.61 -18.44
CA PRO A 95 -8.82 -2.52 -17.31
C PRO A 95 -7.46 -2.88 -16.69
N ALA A 96 -7.39 -2.95 -15.36
CA ALA A 96 -6.22 -3.44 -14.62
C ALA A 96 -6.10 -4.96 -14.60
N GLY A 97 -7.12 -5.71 -15.03
CA GLY A 97 -7.17 -7.17 -15.00
C GLY A 97 -8.48 -7.70 -15.58
N ALA A 98 -8.93 -8.90 -15.19
CA ALA A 98 -10.25 -9.38 -15.58
C ALA A 98 -11.39 -8.52 -15.00
N ALA A 99 -12.61 -8.72 -15.53
CA ALA A 99 -13.81 -8.06 -15.00
C ALA A 99 -14.22 -8.56 -13.61
N GLN A 100 -13.84 -9.81 -13.28
CA GLN A 100 -14.07 -10.44 -11.98
C GLN A 100 -12.81 -11.16 -11.53
N SER A 101 -12.56 -11.14 -10.22
CA SER A 101 -11.41 -11.79 -9.59
C SER A 101 -11.36 -13.27 -9.96
N ASP A 102 -12.47 -14.00 -9.85
CA ASP A 102 -12.55 -15.44 -10.16
C ASP A 102 -12.13 -15.76 -11.61
N GLY A 103 -12.29 -14.81 -12.54
CA GLY A 103 -11.87 -14.92 -13.94
C GLY A 103 -10.36 -14.74 -14.19
N ASP A 104 -9.60 -14.25 -13.21
CA ASP A 104 -8.14 -14.21 -13.28
C ASP A 104 -7.55 -15.59 -12.96
N SER A 105 -7.08 -16.32 -13.96
CA SER A 105 -6.49 -17.65 -13.72
C SER A 105 -5.15 -17.55 -12.98
N PHE A 106 -4.91 -18.46 -12.03
CA PHE A 106 -3.62 -18.57 -11.34
C PHE A 106 -2.45 -18.84 -12.30
N ASP A 107 -2.75 -19.51 -13.41
CA ASP A 107 -1.77 -19.97 -14.41
C ASP A 107 -1.64 -19.04 -15.61
N ASP A 108 -2.57 -18.08 -15.78
CA ASP A 108 -2.54 -17.12 -16.87
C ASP A 108 -1.55 -16.00 -16.58
N LYS A 109 -0.30 -16.27 -16.97
CA LYS A 109 0.83 -15.35 -16.89
C LYS A 109 0.72 -14.12 -17.80
N THR A 110 -0.34 -14.00 -18.60
CA THR A 110 -0.55 -12.85 -19.50
C THR A 110 -1.44 -11.77 -18.91
N LYS A 111 -2.13 -12.06 -17.80
CA LYS A 111 -2.96 -11.10 -17.07
C LYS A 111 -2.37 -10.88 -15.68
N LEU A 112 -1.93 -9.66 -15.40
CA LEU A 112 -1.75 -9.23 -14.02
C LEU A 112 -3.17 -8.97 -13.51
N GLY A 113 -3.58 -9.65 -12.43
CA GLY A 113 -4.93 -9.44 -11.89
C GLY A 113 -5.15 -7.98 -11.52
N ALA A 114 -6.40 -7.57 -11.37
CA ALA A 114 -6.72 -6.15 -11.24
C ALA A 114 -6.11 -5.47 -10.01
N GLU A 115 -5.62 -6.25 -9.04
CA GLU A 115 -4.84 -5.74 -7.90
C GLU A 115 -3.43 -5.23 -8.27
N ARG A 116 -2.87 -5.69 -9.39
CA ARG A 116 -1.44 -5.50 -9.72
C ARG A 116 -1.23 -4.89 -11.10
N GLY A 117 -2.21 -4.95 -12.00
CA GLY A 117 -2.15 -4.26 -13.28
C GLY A 117 -2.42 -2.76 -13.16
N SER A 118 -1.92 -1.99 -14.12
CA SER A 118 -2.26 -0.57 -14.28
C SER A 118 -3.67 -0.42 -14.86
N GLY A 119 -4.46 0.53 -14.37
CA GLY A 119 -5.79 0.82 -14.91
C GLY A 119 -6.91 0.65 -13.89
N PHE A 120 -8.14 0.54 -14.38
CA PHE A 120 -9.35 0.44 -13.56
C PHE A 120 -9.64 -1.00 -13.13
N LYS A 121 -10.09 -1.17 -11.88
CA LYS A 121 -10.99 -2.26 -11.52
C LYS A 121 -12.39 -1.75 -11.24
N PRO A 122 -13.41 -2.34 -11.89
CA PRO A 122 -14.79 -1.95 -11.71
C PRO A 122 -15.36 -2.48 -10.39
N ARG A 123 -16.55 -2.00 -10.02
CA ARG A 123 -17.36 -2.62 -8.97
C ARG A 123 -17.70 -4.06 -9.33
N GLY A 124 -17.87 -4.84 -8.28
CA GLY A 124 -18.25 -6.25 -8.34
C GLY A 124 -17.17 -7.18 -8.88
N TYR A 125 -15.92 -6.73 -8.86
CA TYR A 125 -14.79 -7.54 -9.27
C TYR A 125 -14.47 -8.61 -8.20
N TRP A 126 -14.38 -8.23 -6.93
CA TRP A 126 -14.12 -9.15 -5.82
C TRP A 126 -15.39 -9.88 -5.38
N SER A 127 -15.20 -11.15 -5.04
CA SER A 127 -16.20 -11.97 -4.35
C SER A 127 -16.13 -11.71 -2.85
N MET A 128 -17.28 -11.45 -2.26
CA MET A 128 -17.51 -11.35 -0.82
C MET A 128 -18.32 -12.57 -0.35
N GLN A 129 -18.67 -12.60 0.93
CA GLN A 129 -19.47 -13.68 1.51
C GLN A 129 -20.90 -13.69 0.95
N ALA A 130 -21.52 -14.88 0.96
CA ALA A 130 -22.92 -15.07 0.58
C ALA A 130 -23.25 -14.60 -0.85
N GLY A 131 -22.29 -14.77 -1.77
CA GLY A 131 -22.43 -14.41 -3.18
C GLY A 131 -22.47 -12.92 -3.48
N VAL A 132 -22.25 -12.05 -2.48
CA VAL A 132 -22.21 -10.59 -2.66
C VAL A 132 -20.93 -10.20 -3.41
N ARG A 133 -21.03 -9.13 -4.19
CA ARG A 133 -19.95 -8.56 -4.98
C ARG A 133 -19.63 -7.16 -4.47
N ASP A 134 -18.35 -6.81 -4.42
CA ASP A 134 -17.91 -5.55 -3.84
C ASP A 134 -18.49 -4.30 -4.54
N GLN A 135 -18.59 -3.18 -3.83
CA GLN A 135 -19.01 -1.89 -4.38
C GLN A 135 -17.85 -0.89 -4.43
N ILE A 136 -16.67 -1.37 -4.76
CA ILE A 136 -15.42 -0.61 -4.74
C ILE A 136 -14.90 -0.44 -6.18
N GLU A 137 -14.53 0.78 -6.53
CA GLU A 137 -13.80 1.08 -7.76
C GLU A 137 -12.38 1.49 -7.39
N HIS A 138 -11.39 1.07 -8.17
CA HIS A 138 -10.06 1.64 -8.03
C HIS A 138 -9.38 1.90 -9.37
N PHE A 139 -8.39 2.78 -9.34
CA PHE A 139 -7.45 2.99 -10.43
C PHE A 139 -6.03 2.79 -9.90
N ASN A 140 -5.30 1.88 -10.51
CA ASN A 140 -3.92 1.58 -10.15
C ASN A 140 -2.95 2.29 -11.08
N TYR A 141 -1.98 2.97 -10.47
CA TYR A 141 -0.83 3.55 -11.11
C TYR A 141 0.35 2.61 -10.90
N ALA A 142 0.81 1.91 -11.95
CA ALA A 142 1.95 1.01 -11.79
C ALA A 142 3.25 1.78 -11.62
N SER A 143 4.06 1.31 -10.66
CA SER A 143 5.51 1.54 -10.55
C SER A 143 5.96 2.99 -10.80
N LEU A 144 5.43 3.88 -9.96
CA LEU A 144 5.65 5.33 -10.08
C LEU A 144 6.94 5.85 -9.45
N ALA A 145 7.75 5.00 -8.80
CA ALA A 145 8.98 5.45 -8.13
C ALA A 145 10.08 5.95 -9.10
N PHE A 146 9.90 5.76 -10.41
CA PHE A 146 10.96 5.87 -11.42
C PHE A 146 10.82 7.03 -12.42
N LEU A 147 9.83 7.91 -12.24
CA LEU A 147 9.41 8.83 -13.32
C LEU A 147 9.71 10.32 -13.09
N CYS A 148 10.29 10.75 -11.96
CA CYS A 148 10.59 12.16 -11.72
C CYS A 148 11.96 12.36 -11.05
N PRO A 149 12.80 13.33 -11.49
CA PRO A 149 13.91 13.78 -10.68
C PRO A 149 13.36 14.33 -9.36
N LEU A 150 14.00 13.94 -8.26
CA LEU A 150 13.68 14.36 -6.90
C LEU A 150 13.47 15.87 -6.80
N PRO A 151 12.42 16.37 -6.12
CA PRO A 151 12.30 17.79 -5.85
C PRO A 151 13.47 18.27 -4.96
N PRO A 152 14.07 19.45 -5.21
CA PRO A 152 15.07 20.03 -4.31
C PRO A 152 14.54 20.15 -2.87
N PRO A 153 15.34 19.88 -1.83
CA PRO A 153 16.81 19.76 -1.81
C PRO A 153 17.35 18.34 -2.06
N PHE A 154 16.51 17.38 -2.43
CA PHE A 154 16.90 15.97 -2.51
C PHE A 154 17.60 15.58 -3.82
N VAL A 155 18.10 16.56 -4.59
CA VAL A 155 18.89 16.31 -5.80
C VAL A 155 20.29 15.84 -5.38
N PRO A 156 20.78 14.65 -5.80
CA PRO A 156 22.17 14.27 -5.57
C PRO A 156 23.11 15.28 -6.27
N PRO A 157 24.32 15.52 -5.74
CA PRO A 157 25.23 16.56 -6.23
C PRO A 157 25.41 16.52 -7.75
N SER A 158 25.38 17.72 -8.33
CA SER A 158 25.07 18.07 -9.71
C SER A 158 26.08 17.58 -10.77
N SER A 159 25.91 16.36 -11.28
CA SER A 159 26.57 15.96 -12.55
C SER A 159 25.75 15.07 -13.49
N LEU A 160 24.47 14.80 -13.22
CA LEU A 160 23.71 13.76 -13.94
C LEU A 160 22.32 14.25 -14.41
N CYS A 161 22.27 15.34 -15.16
CA CYS A 161 21.07 15.71 -15.92
C CYS A 161 21.44 15.78 -17.40
N LEU A 162 20.98 14.81 -18.20
CA LEU A 162 21.03 14.92 -19.66
C LEU A 162 19.62 15.08 -20.23
N THR A 163 19.44 16.22 -20.87
CA THR A 163 18.40 16.49 -21.85
C THR A 163 18.62 15.62 -23.09
N GLY A 164 17.68 14.74 -23.40
CA GLY A 164 17.32 14.36 -24.78
C GLY A 164 18.23 13.42 -25.60
N SER A 165 17.55 12.49 -26.29
CA SER A 165 17.91 11.85 -27.57
C SER A 165 19.10 10.88 -27.61
N SER A 166 18.81 9.59 -27.78
CA SER A 166 19.14 8.85 -29.03
C SER A 166 18.55 7.44 -29.05
N ARG A 167 18.19 6.97 -30.26
CA ARG A 167 17.76 5.61 -30.58
C ARG A 167 18.96 4.64 -30.50
N SER A 168 18.76 3.43 -29.99
CA SER A 168 19.49 2.27 -30.50
C SER A 168 18.67 0.98 -30.39
N SER A 169 18.58 0.28 -31.53
CA SER A 169 18.05 -1.06 -31.72
C SER A 169 18.99 -2.13 -31.17
N LEU A 170 18.48 -3.13 -30.44
CA LEU A 170 19.11 -4.45 -30.32
C LEU A 170 18.04 -5.54 -30.10
N THR A 171 18.24 -6.66 -30.79
CA THR A 171 17.35 -7.80 -30.98
C THR A 171 17.55 -8.92 -29.95
N THR A 172 16.43 -9.49 -29.51
CA THR A 172 16.16 -10.90 -29.11
C THR A 172 17.15 -11.66 -28.20
N SER A 173 16.76 -11.86 -26.93
CA SER A 173 16.29 -13.16 -26.37
C SER A 173 16.61 -13.32 -24.87
N ARG A 174 15.57 -13.25 -24.03
CA ARG A 174 15.29 -14.11 -22.86
C ARG A 174 14.03 -13.56 -22.16
N ARG A 175 13.01 -14.42 -22.07
CA ARG A 175 11.74 -14.14 -21.39
C ARG A 175 11.99 -14.14 -19.87
N GLN A 176 11.94 -12.98 -19.24
CA GLN A 176 11.62 -12.82 -17.83
C GLN A 176 10.35 -11.95 -17.75
N ARG A 177 9.36 -12.44 -17.01
CA ARG A 177 8.09 -11.77 -16.81
C ARG A 177 8.33 -10.75 -15.72
N ASN A 178 8.28 -9.49 -16.11
CA ASN A 178 8.58 -8.39 -15.22
C ASN A 178 7.41 -8.15 -14.24
N LEU A 179 7.69 -8.17 -12.94
CA LEU A 179 6.91 -7.42 -11.95
C LEU A 179 7.06 -5.90 -12.08
N LEU A 180 7.95 -5.47 -12.97
CA LEU A 180 8.19 -4.09 -13.37
C LEU A 180 7.93 -3.98 -14.87
N HIS A 181 6.64 -4.11 -15.20
CA HIS A 181 6.18 -4.26 -16.57
C HIS A 181 6.62 -3.06 -17.43
N PRO A 182 6.99 -3.26 -18.72
CA PRO A 182 7.35 -2.18 -19.66
C PRO A 182 6.28 -1.09 -19.89
N THR A 183 5.14 -1.16 -19.17
CA THR A 183 4.07 -0.17 -19.16
C THR A 183 4.40 1.14 -18.46
N LEU A 184 5.54 1.24 -17.75
CA LEU A 184 6.01 2.54 -17.23
C LEU A 184 6.26 3.58 -18.32
N ARG A 185 6.54 3.13 -19.54
CA ARG A 185 6.77 3.99 -20.71
C ARG A 185 5.69 3.83 -21.79
N ASN A 186 4.56 3.20 -21.48
CA ASN A 186 3.42 3.25 -22.38
C ASN A 186 2.42 4.26 -21.85
N GLU A 187 2.73 5.55 -21.98
CA GLU A 187 1.79 6.62 -21.63
C GLU A 187 0.42 6.41 -22.30
N GLN A 188 0.37 5.79 -23.49
CA GLN A 188 -0.89 5.47 -24.19
C GLN A 188 -1.75 4.40 -23.49
N ALA A 189 -1.23 3.74 -22.45
CA ALA A 189 -1.96 2.77 -21.63
C ALA A 189 -2.82 3.42 -20.53
N TYR A 190 -2.82 4.75 -20.43
CA TYR A 190 -3.62 5.48 -19.45
C TYR A 190 -4.68 6.37 -20.12
N PRO A 191 -5.86 6.55 -19.48
CA PRO A 191 -6.83 7.55 -19.92
C PRO A 191 -6.20 8.94 -20.03
N ASP A 192 -6.66 9.76 -20.97
CA ASP A 192 -6.18 11.13 -21.17
C ASP A 192 -6.14 11.96 -19.90
N LEU A 193 -7.18 11.81 -19.06
CA LEU A 193 -7.26 12.46 -17.76
C LEU A 193 -6.08 12.08 -16.87
N VAL A 194 -5.79 10.78 -16.75
CA VAL A 194 -4.67 10.27 -15.95
C VAL A 194 -3.35 10.79 -16.50
N ARG A 195 -3.11 10.69 -17.81
CA ARG A 195 -1.86 11.13 -18.46
C ARG A 195 -1.50 12.57 -18.14
N ARG A 196 -2.49 13.46 -18.11
CA ARG A 196 -2.30 14.89 -17.81
C ARG A 196 -1.85 15.19 -16.38
N HIS A 197 -2.13 14.28 -15.43
CA HIS A 197 -1.80 14.43 -13.99
C HIS A 197 -0.78 13.40 -13.50
N LEU A 198 -0.16 12.64 -14.41
CA LEU A 198 0.93 11.71 -14.07
C LEU A 198 2.08 12.42 -13.36
N PRO A 199 2.54 13.63 -13.76
CA PRO A 199 3.63 14.30 -13.07
C PRO A 199 3.34 14.56 -11.58
N GLU A 200 2.17 15.10 -11.25
CA GLU A 200 1.77 15.39 -9.86
C GLU A 200 1.56 14.10 -9.05
N THR A 201 0.95 13.09 -9.68
CA THR A 201 0.71 11.79 -9.03
C THR A 201 2.03 11.08 -8.75
N THR A 202 2.95 11.11 -9.72
CA THR A 202 4.31 10.57 -9.59
C THR A 202 5.07 11.32 -8.50
N GLU A 203 5.02 12.66 -8.49
CA GLU A 203 5.68 13.48 -7.46
C GLU A 203 5.31 13.01 -6.04
N TYR A 204 4.02 12.78 -5.79
CA TYR A 204 3.54 12.30 -4.50
C TYR A 204 4.09 10.92 -4.13
N PHE A 205 3.93 9.92 -5.01
CA PHE A 205 4.38 8.56 -4.69
C PHE A 205 5.91 8.45 -4.62
N SER A 206 6.64 9.17 -5.48
CA SER A 206 8.10 9.29 -5.39
C SER A 206 8.53 9.98 -4.09
N TYR A 207 7.81 10.99 -3.62
CA TYR A 207 8.09 11.63 -2.33
C TYR A 207 7.92 10.65 -1.17
N LEU A 208 6.83 9.87 -1.16
CA LEU A 208 6.62 8.84 -0.15
C LEU A 208 7.77 7.82 -0.16
N HIS A 209 8.17 7.32 -1.33
CA HIS A 209 9.24 6.32 -1.42
C HIS A 209 10.63 6.88 -1.08
N LEU A 210 11.03 7.97 -1.71
CA LEU A 210 12.42 8.43 -1.65
C LEU A 210 12.70 9.29 -0.42
N VAL A 211 11.68 9.91 0.17
CA VAL A 211 11.83 10.76 1.37
C VAL A 211 11.26 10.08 2.60
N VAL A 212 10.00 9.65 2.56
CA VAL A 212 9.33 9.12 3.76
C VAL A 212 9.85 7.72 4.12
N VAL A 213 9.88 6.77 3.17
CA VAL A 213 10.38 5.41 3.43
C VAL A 213 11.86 5.41 3.81
N ARG A 214 12.70 6.27 3.20
CA ARG A 214 14.10 6.46 3.61
C ARG A 214 14.23 6.83 5.09
N LYS A 215 13.42 7.79 5.57
CA LYS A 215 13.43 8.21 6.98
C LYS A 215 12.93 7.10 7.90
N LEU A 216 11.83 6.44 7.54
CA LEU A 216 11.29 5.31 8.31
C LEU A 216 12.27 4.14 8.37
N SER A 217 12.99 3.87 7.28
CA SER A 217 14.03 2.82 7.22
C SER A 217 15.14 3.04 8.24
N SER A 218 15.59 4.28 8.40
CA SER A 218 16.57 4.64 9.44
C SER A 218 16.01 4.45 10.86
N LEU A 219 14.71 4.70 11.09
CA LEU A 219 14.07 4.36 12.36
C LEU A 219 14.00 2.85 12.58
N PHE A 220 13.65 2.07 11.54
CA PHE A 220 13.66 0.60 11.62
C PHE A 220 15.05 0.04 11.88
N ASP A 221 16.09 0.61 11.28
CA ASP A 221 17.48 0.22 11.54
C ASP A 221 17.81 0.39 13.03
N ILE A 222 17.46 1.54 13.62
CA ILE A 222 17.65 1.80 15.06
C ILE A 222 16.85 0.82 15.91
N ILE A 223 15.57 0.61 15.59
CA ILE A 223 14.70 -0.31 16.32
C ILE A 223 15.30 -1.72 16.31
N LEU A 224 15.80 -2.18 15.16
CA LEU A 224 16.34 -3.52 14.97
C LEU A 224 17.83 -3.64 15.34
N GLU A 225 18.44 -2.58 15.86
CA GLU A 225 19.87 -2.50 16.18
C GLU A 225 20.78 -2.86 14.99
N LEU A 226 20.35 -2.47 13.80
CA LEU A 226 21.09 -2.63 12.55
C LEU A 226 21.93 -1.38 12.25
N PRO A 227 23.01 -1.51 11.47
CA PRO A 227 23.67 -0.35 10.88
C PRO A 227 22.68 0.48 10.05
N GLU A 228 22.61 1.80 10.28
CA GLU A 228 21.73 2.69 9.51
C GLU A 228 22.01 2.58 8.00
N GLY A 229 20.95 2.42 7.21
CA GLY A 229 21.00 2.14 5.77
C GLY A 229 20.70 0.68 5.42
N THR A 230 20.65 -0.23 6.39
CA THR A 230 20.40 -1.66 6.14
C THR A 230 19.01 -1.88 5.57
N ILE A 231 17.97 -1.39 6.23
CA ILE A 231 16.59 -1.49 5.74
C ILE A 231 16.39 -0.65 4.47
N TRP A 232 17.03 0.52 4.35
CA TRP A 232 16.96 1.32 3.13
C TRP A 232 17.52 0.59 1.91
N SER A 233 18.57 -0.24 2.07
CA SER A 233 19.14 -1.04 0.96
C SER A 233 18.19 -2.10 0.38
N LEU A 234 17.06 -2.33 1.06
CA LEU A 234 15.98 -3.19 0.60
C LEU A 234 14.98 -2.41 -0.28
N PHE A 235 14.93 -1.08 -0.16
CA PHE A 235 13.98 -0.19 -0.84
C PHE A 235 14.63 0.75 -1.87
N ASP A 236 15.95 0.91 -1.85
CA ASP A 236 16.65 1.85 -2.71
C ASP A 236 16.41 1.55 -4.20
N VAL A 237 16.49 2.63 -4.95
CA VAL A 237 16.27 2.65 -6.39
C VAL A 237 17.62 2.61 -7.10
N THR A 238 17.76 1.67 -8.02
CA THR A 238 18.89 1.60 -8.95
C THR A 238 18.54 2.40 -10.20
N GLU A 239 19.36 3.42 -10.48
CA GLU A 239 19.21 4.27 -11.66
C GLU A 239 19.21 3.41 -12.95
N ASP A 240 18.29 3.75 -13.86
CA ASP A 240 18.08 3.06 -15.14
C ASP A 240 17.73 1.56 -15.06
N LYS A 241 17.46 1.02 -13.87
CA LYS A 241 17.07 -0.38 -13.66
C LYS A 241 15.86 -0.50 -12.73
N PRO A 242 14.68 -0.01 -13.17
CA PRO A 242 13.46 -0.10 -12.36
C PRO A 242 13.15 -1.55 -11.96
N GLU A 243 13.49 -2.53 -12.81
CA GLU A 243 13.19 -3.95 -12.63
C GLU A 243 13.88 -4.66 -11.46
N VAL A 244 14.92 -4.05 -10.90
CA VAL A 244 15.64 -4.58 -9.72
C VAL A 244 15.58 -3.62 -8.53
N SER A 245 14.81 -2.55 -8.65
CA SER A 245 14.70 -1.50 -7.64
C SER A 245 13.58 -1.78 -6.65
N GLY A 246 13.68 -1.21 -5.45
CA GLY A 246 12.52 -1.08 -4.57
C GLY A 246 11.51 -0.13 -5.21
N GLY A 247 10.25 -0.26 -4.83
CA GLY A 247 9.22 0.53 -5.46
C GLY A 247 7.85 0.20 -4.91
N GLY A 248 6.86 0.15 -5.79
CA GLY A 248 5.48 -0.07 -5.37
C GLY A 248 4.48 0.36 -6.41
N PHE A 249 3.22 0.47 -6.04
CA PHE A 249 2.17 1.01 -6.90
C PHE A 249 1.25 1.95 -6.14
N GLY A 250 0.78 2.97 -6.85
CA GLY A 250 -0.21 3.90 -6.34
C GLY A 250 -1.62 3.39 -6.64
N ARG A 251 -2.58 3.72 -5.79
CA ARG A 251 -3.99 3.37 -6.00
C ARG A 251 -4.89 4.50 -5.55
N ALA A 252 -5.78 4.95 -6.44
CA ALA A 252 -6.96 5.71 -6.06
C ALA A 252 -8.11 4.73 -5.86
N MET A 253 -8.78 4.76 -4.72
CA MET A 253 -9.79 3.77 -4.33
C MET A 253 -11.04 4.44 -3.79
N LEU A 254 -12.18 4.14 -4.39
CA LEU A 254 -13.47 4.74 -4.05
C LEU A 254 -14.46 3.66 -3.63
N TYR A 255 -15.10 3.89 -2.50
CA TYR A 255 -16.12 3.00 -1.95
C TYR A 255 -17.51 3.58 -2.21
N HIS A 256 -18.42 2.71 -2.60
CA HIS A 256 -19.84 3.02 -2.79
C HIS A 256 -20.69 2.22 -1.79
N GLY A 257 -21.86 2.76 -1.46
CA GLY A 257 -22.82 2.07 -0.60
C GLY A 257 -23.35 0.78 -1.25
N MET A 258 -23.77 -0.15 -0.41
CA MET A 258 -24.40 -1.41 -0.80
C MET A 258 -25.93 -1.32 -0.66
N SER A 259 -26.66 -2.26 -1.27
CA SER A 259 -28.09 -2.42 -0.99
C SER A 259 -28.29 -2.91 0.44
N ALA A 260 -29.44 -2.65 1.06
CA ALA A 260 -29.72 -3.13 2.42
C ALA A 260 -29.61 -4.66 2.54
N ASP A 261 -30.01 -5.39 1.49
CA ASP A 261 -29.90 -6.84 1.43
C ASP A 261 -28.44 -7.31 1.39
N ASP A 262 -27.60 -6.62 0.61
CA ASP A 262 -26.17 -6.94 0.53
C ASP A 262 -25.45 -6.55 1.83
N GLU A 263 -25.77 -5.41 2.44
CA GLU A 263 -25.22 -5.03 3.76
C GLU A 263 -25.57 -6.07 4.83
N ALA A 264 -26.79 -6.59 4.84
CA ALA A 264 -27.19 -7.65 5.77
C ALA A 264 -26.39 -8.95 5.52
N LYS A 265 -26.20 -9.33 4.25
CA LYS A 265 -25.41 -10.51 3.88
C LYS A 265 -23.93 -10.37 4.20
N THR A 266 -23.35 -9.17 4.02
CA THR A 266 -21.93 -8.90 4.31
C THR A 266 -21.68 -8.49 5.76
N LYS A 267 -22.71 -8.44 6.61
CA LYS A 267 -22.61 -7.94 7.99
C LYS A 267 -22.03 -6.52 8.04
N GLY A 268 -22.29 -5.72 7.01
CA GLY A 268 -21.79 -4.36 6.84
C GLY A 268 -20.36 -4.25 6.31
N ASP A 269 -19.66 -5.34 6.00
CA ASP A 269 -18.34 -5.27 5.38
C ASP A 269 -18.45 -4.70 3.96
N TRP A 270 -17.63 -3.69 3.67
CA TRP A 270 -17.38 -3.15 2.32
C TRP A 270 -16.13 -3.78 1.70
N LEU A 271 -15.11 -4.01 2.52
CA LEU A 271 -13.91 -4.76 2.20
C LEU A 271 -13.61 -5.67 3.39
N ARG A 272 -13.50 -6.98 3.15
CA ARG A 272 -13.26 -7.98 4.19
C ARG A 272 -11.90 -7.77 4.89
N GLY A 273 -11.79 -8.35 6.08
CA GLY A 273 -10.52 -8.43 6.81
C GLY A 273 -9.42 -9.07 5.96
N HIS A 274 -8.26 -8.43 5.91
CA HIS A 274 -7.06 -8.93 5.24
C HIS A 274 -5.80 -8.24 5.80
N SER A 275 -4.65 -8.80 5.47
CA SER A 275 -3.34 -8.13 5.58
C SER A 275 -2.81 -7.78 4.18
N ASP A 276 -2.03 -6.71 4.11
CA ASP A 276 -1.40 -6.28 2.86
C ASP A 276 -0.20 -7.15 2.52
N ALA A 277 -0.04 -7.52 1.25
CA ALA A 277 1.12 -8.26 0.78
C ALA A 277 2.41 -7.42 0.74
N SER A 278 2.29 -6.10 0.74
CA SER A 278 3.40 -5.14 0.61
C SER A 278 4.33 -5.15 1.83
N SER A 279 5.40 -4.35 1.77
CA SER A 279 6.23 -4.09 2.96
C SER A 279 5.63 -3.01 3.84
N LEU A 280 5.23 -1.89 3.22
CA LEU A 280 4.59 -0.76 3.88
C LEU A 280 3.43 -0.27 3.02
N THR A 281 2.37 0.23 3.64
CA THR A 281 1.26 0.87 2.94
C THR A 281 1.00 2.25 3.54
N PHE A 282 0.87 3.26 2.69
CA PHE A 282 0.55 4.64 3.09
C PHE A 282 -0.82 5.02 2.56
N ILE A 283 -1.71 5.44 3.44
CA ILE A 283 -3.11 5.75 3.13
C ILE A 283 -3.39 7.19 3.54
N THR A 284 -4.00 7.97 2.64
CA THR A 284 -4.52 9.29 3.02
C THR A 284 -5.58 9.17 4.11
N PRO A 285 -5.56 10.02 5.14
CA PRO A 285 -6.49 9.93 6.25
C PRO A 285 -7.91 10.23 5.75
N GLN A 286 -8.91 9.61 6.37
CA GLN A 286 -10.32 9.84 6.05
C GLN A 286 -11.10 10.10 7.34
N PRO A 287 -11.93 11.15 7.41
CA PRO A 287 -12.82 11.39 8.55
C PRO A 287 -13.99 10.40 8.64
N MET A 288 -14.26 9.66 7.57
CA MET A 288 -15.25 8.60 7.58
C MET A 288 -14.78 7.42 8.44
N ALA A 289 -15.55 7.11 9.49
CA ALA A 289 -15.30 6.01 10.41
C ALA A 289 -15.71 4.68 9.78
N SER A 290 -14.85 4.18 8.89
CA SER A 290 -15.06 2.93 8.15
C SER A 290 -13.86 1.99 8.19
N LEU A 291 -12.64 2.51 8.39
CA LEU A 291 -11.44 1.68 8.47
C LEU A 291 -11.35 1.08 9.87
N GLN A 292 -11.22 -0.25 9.93
CA GLN A 292 -11.00 -0.97 11.18
C GLN A 292 -9.75 -1.81 11.08
N PHE A 293 -9.03 -1.96 12.19
CA PHE A 293 -8.01 -2.99 12.34
C PHE A 293 -8.47 -4.02 13.36
N ARG A 294 -7.92 -5.23 13.27
CA ARG A 294 -8.15 -6.30 14.24
C ARG A 294 -6.96 -6.38 15.18
N ASP A 295 -7.23 -6.27 16.46
CA ASP A 295 -6.22 -6.33 17.50
C ASP A 295 -5.68 -7.76 17.67
N TYR A 296 -4.36 -7.91 17.72
CA TYR A 296 -3.71 -9.22 17.87
C TYR A 296 -3.86 -9.86 19.25
N HIS A 297 -4.17 -9.07 20.29
CA HIS A 297 -4.31 -9.54 21.67
C HIS A 297 -5.73 -10.03 21.98
N ASP A 298 -6.74 -9.25 21.59
CA ASP A 298 -8.14 -9.53 21.95
C ASP A 298 -9.02 -9.96 20.76
N GLY A 299 -8.50 -9.89 19.53
CA GLY A 299 -9.19 -10.28 18.31
C GLY A 299 -10.34 -9.35 17.92
N GLN A 300 -10.51 -8.21 18.60
CA GLN A 300 -11.60 -7.27 18.36
C GLN A 300 -11.28 -6.32 17.21
N TRP A 301 -12.33 -5.98 16.46
CA TRP A 301 -12.29 -4.91 15.47
C TRP A 301 -12.45 -3.55 16.15
N LYS A 302 -11.49 -2.65 15.92
CA LYS A 302 -11.49 -1.29 16.45
C LYS A 302 -11.37 -0.29 15.31
N PHE A 303 -12.04 0.85 15.41
CA PHE A 303 -12.02 1.89 14.38
C PHE A 303 -10.70 2.66 14.42
N VAL A 304 -10.12 2.88 13.24
CA VAL A 304 -9.00 3.80 13.07
C VAL A 304 -9.54 5.23 13.17
N GLY A 305 -8.96 6.03 14.07
CA GLY A 305 -9.33 7.43 14.26
C GLY A 305 -9.04 8.30 13.03
N TYR A 306 -9.45 9.56 13.10
CA TYR A 306 -9.13 10.56 12.08
C TYR A 306 -8.14 11.58 12.61
N ARG A 307 -7.04 11.77 11.88
CA ARG A 307 -6.00 12.74 12.20
C ARG A 307 -5.73 13.60 10.96
N PRO A 308 -6.17 14.86 10.93
CA PRO A 308 -5.97 15.74 9.78
C PRO A 308 -4.49 15.85 9.43
N ASN A 309 -4.16 15.81 8.14
CA ASN A 309 -2.78 15.96 7.62
C ASN A 309 -1.78 14.88 8.05
N ALA A 310 -2.23 13.80 8.71
CA ALA A 310 -1.40 12.64 8.97
C ALA A 310 -1.61 11.59 7.87
N LEU A 311 -0.59 10.82 7.51
CA LEU A 311 -0.80 9.57 6.79
C LEU A 311 -1.14 8.47 7.78
N VAL A 312 -2.01 7.57 7.35
CA VAL A 312 -2.19 6.28 8.00
C VAL A 312 -1.17 5.33 7.38
N VAL A 313 -0.31 4.71 8.20
CA VAL A 313 0.72 3.78 7.73
C VAL A 313 0.53 2.43 8.37
N ASN A 314 0.53 1.37 7.56
CA ASN A 314 0.56 0.00 8.06
C ASN A 314 1.73 -0.80 7.49
N LEU A 315 2.20 -1.75 8.29
CA LEU A 315 3.15 -2.76 7.85
C LEU A 315 2.39 -3.91 7.18
N GLY A 316 3.01 -4.49 6.17
CA GLY A 316 2.47 -5.65 5.47
C GLY A 316 3.29 -6.92 5.69
N ASP A 317 2.85 -7.98 5.03
CA ASP A 317 3.33 -9.35 5.22
C ASP A 317 4.85 -9.47 5.00
N ARG A 318 5.39 -8.75 4.02
CA ARG A 318 6.83 -8.79 3.72
C ARG A 318 7.68 -8.33 4.91
N PHE A 319 7.24 -7.28 5.60
CA PHE A 319 7.99 -6.75 6.73
C PHE A 319 7.82 -7.61 7.99
N GLU A 320 6.62 -8.17 8.20
CA GLU A 320 6.38 -9.17 9.24
C GLU A 320 7.29 -10.40 9.04
N PHE A 321 7.33 -10.96 7.84
CA PHE A 321 8.16 -12.14 7.55
C PHE A 321 9.65 -11.82 7.63
N LEU A 322 10.08 -10.67 7.11
CA LEU A 322 11.47 -10.23 7.22
C LEU A 322 11.94 -10.08 8.67
N THR A 323 11.03 -9.80 9.62
CA THR A 323 11.37 -9.61 11.03
C THR A 323 11.01 -10.81 11.91
N GLY A 324 10.61 -11.95 11.32
CA GLY A 324 10.25 -13.14 12.07
C GLY A 324 8.98 -12.96 12.92
N SER A 325 8.09 -12.04 12.52
CA SER A 325 6.90 -11.62 13.26
C SER A 325 7.16 -10.72 14.48
N PHE A 326 8.34 -10.13 14.61
CA PHE A 326 8.57 -9.03 15.55
C PHE A 326 7.67 -7.83 15.19
N ALA A 327 7.72 -7.39 13.94
CA ALA A 327 6.77 -6.42 13.41
C ALA A 327 5.50 -7.12 12.93
N LYS A 328 4.33 -6.49 13.11
CA LYS A 328 3.02 -7.08 12.81
C LYS A 328 2.45 -6.58 11.49
N SER A 329 1.96 -7.48 10.65
CA SER A 329 1.27 -7.16 9.39
C SER A 329 -0.20 -6.83 9.64
N THR A 330 -0.58 -5.55 9.64
CA THR A 330 -1.90 -5.19 10.15
C THR A 330 -3.06 -5.87 9.43
N ILE A 331 -3.87 -6.59 10.20
CA ILE A 331 -5.16 -7.10 9.76
C ILE A 331 -6.18 -5.96 9.81
N HIS A 332 -6.74 -5.62 8.67
CA HIS A 332 -7.66 -4.50 8.54
C HIS A 332 -8.81 -4.79 7.58
N ARG A 333 -9.91 -4.07 7.77
CA ARG A 333 -11.12 -4.15 6.94
C ARG A 333 -11.73 -2.77 6.73
N VAL A 334 -12.67 -2.67 5.80
CA VAL A 334 -13.50 -1.48 5.64
C VAL A 334 -14.96 -1.86 5.80
N VAL A 335 -15.66 -1.19 6.71
CA VAL A 335 -17.09 -1.38 6.97
C VAL A 335 -17.90 -0.19 6.47
N GLY A 336 -19.20 -0.41 6.29
CA GLY A 336 -20.16 0.65 6.03
C GLY A 336 -20.11 1.73 7.13
N PRO A 337 -20.27 3.01 6.76
CA PRO A 337 -20.13 4.11 7.69
C PRO A 337 -21.29 4.16 8.69
N PRO A 338 -21.08 4.81 9.85
CA PRO A 338 -22.15 5.13 10.80
C PRO A 338 -23.28 5.93 10.13
N ALA A 339 -24.46 5.95 10.77
CA ALA A 339 -25.68 6.51 10.18
C ALA A 339 -25.52 7.99 9.78
N ASP A 340 -24.78 8.76 10.57
CA ASP A 340 -24.49 10.18 10.32
C ASP A 340 -23.49 10.44 9.18
N GLN A 341 -22.86 9.40 8.65
CA GLN A 341 -21.91 9.46 7.54
C GLN A 341 -22.39 8.70 6.29
N ARG A 342 -23.56 8.07 6.33
CA ARG A 342 -24.17 7.40 5.16
C ARG A 342 -24.47 8.40 4.04
N GLY A 343 -24.41 7.93 2.80
CA GLY A 343 -24.63 8.76 1.61
C GLY A 343 -23.41 9.59 1.17
N HIS A 344 -22.33 9.58 1.95
CA HIS A 344 -21.05 10.16 1.56
C HIS A 344 -20.14 9.14 0.87
N ARG A 345 -19.20 9.63 0.06
CA ARG A 345 -18.17 8.82 -0.62
C ARG A 345 -16.94 8.70 0.27
N ARG A 346 -16.24 7.57 0.21
CA ARG A 346 -14.92 7.36 0.82
C ARG A 346 -13.87 7.22 -0.27
N LEU A 347 -12.86 8.09 -0.28
CA LEU A 347 -11.80 8.09 -1.30
C LEU A 347 -10.43 7.94 -0.63
N GLY A 348 -9.76 6.81 -0.85
CA GLY A 348 -8.38 6.61 -0.45
C GLY A 348 -7.42 6.87 -1.60
N LEU A 349 -6.33 7.58 -1.34
CA LEU A 349 -5.12 7.53 -2.16
C LEU A 349 -4.06 6.73 -1.39
N ILE A 350 -3.65 5.61 -1.97
CA ILE A 350 -2.89 4.56 -1.28
C ILE A 350 -1.58 4.32 -2.03
N TYR A 351 -0.47 4.22 -1.30
CA TYR A 351 0.81 3.76 -1.82
C TYR A 351 1.19 2.43 -1.19
N PHE A 352 1.23 1.38 -1.98
CA PHE A 352 1.76 0.08 -1.56
C PHE A 352 3.24 0.05 -1.91
N CYS A 353 4.10 0.00 -0.90
CA CYS A 353 5.55 0.09 -1.02
C CYS A 353 6.21 -1.26 -0.72
N ASP A 354 7.16 -1.61 -1.56
CA ASP A 354 7.75 -2.92 -1.70
C ASP A 354 9.27 -2.87 -1.67
N PHE A 355 9.87 -3.85 -0.99
CA PHE A 355 11.28 -4.18 -1.18
C PHE A 355 11.58 -4.48 -2.65
N LYS A 356 12.86 -4.43 -3.01
CA LYS A 356 13.38 -4.94 -4.28
C LYS A 356 12.85 -6.37 -4.54
N PRO A 357 12.46 -6.72 -5.77
CA PRO A 357 11.90 -8.05 -6.09
C PRO A 357 12.76 -9.24 -5.65
N SER A 358 14.09 -9.07 -5.64
CA SER A 358 15.06 -10.10 -5.26
C SER A 358 15.27 -10.28 -3.76
N VAL A 359 14.70 -9.41 -2.92
CA VAL A 359 14.87 -9.48 -1.46
C VAL A 359 14.19 -10.73 -0.93
N LEU A 360 14.97 -11.53 -0.20
CA LEU A 360 14.48 -12.67 0.55
C LEU A 360 13.79 -12.17 1.82
N ILE A 361 12.54 -12.59 2.02
CA ILE A 361 11.74 -12.25 3.21
C ILE A 361 11.96 -13.31 4.29
N ASP A 362 13.16 -13.26 4.87
CA ASP A 362 13.68 -14.24 5.83
C ASP A 362 14.43 -13.51 6.95
N PRO A 363 14.06 -13.69 8.24
CA PRO A 363 14.66 -12.95 9.35
C PRO A 363 16.14 -13.24 9.54
N LEU A 364 16.63 -14.41 9.10
CA LEU A 364 18.03 -14.75 9.18
C LEU A 364 18.91 -13.91 8.24
N THR A 365 18.30 -13.21 7.26
CA THR A 365 19.03 -12.34 6.34
C THR A 365 19.36 -10.97 6.92
N LEU A 366 18.65 -10.52 7.96
CA LEU A 366 18.91 -9.23 8.60
C LEU A 366 20.11 -9.28 9.54
N SER A 367 20.38 -10.43 10.19
CA SER A 367 21.39 -10.56 11.25
C SER A 367 21.22 -9.47 12.33
N SER A 368 19.96 -9.21 12.74
CA SER A 368 19.63 -8.18 13.72
C SER A 368 19.99 -8.64 15.15
N PRO A 369 20.86 -7.90 15.86
CA PRO A 369 21.20 -8.21 17.25
C PRO A 369 19.99 -8.23 18.18
N LYS A 370 19.00 -7.38 17.92
CA LYS A 370 17.76 -7.34 18.71
C LYS A 370 16.89 -8.56 18.45
N LEU A 371 16.67 -8.93 17.19
CA LEU A 371 15.87 -10.11 16.87
C LEU A 371 16.51 -11.37 17.47
N ASP A 372 17.84 -11.51 17.37
CA ASP A 372 18.59 -12.60 17.99
C ASP A 372 18.41 -12.62 19.52
N ARG A 373 18.56 -11.45 20.16
CA ARG A 373 18.40 -11.32 21.62
C ARG A 373 16.99 -11.64 22.10
N LEU A 374 15.97 -11.30 21.32
CA LEU A 374 14.56 -11.57 21.62
C LEU A 374 14.11 -12.97 21.17
N GLY A 375 14.95 -13.72 20.46
CA GLY A 375 14.66 -15.07 19.99
C GLY A 375 13.75 -15.14 18.76
N PHE A 376 13.58 -14.04 18.01
CA PHE A 376 12.85 -14.07 16.74
C PHE A 376 13.69 -14.80 15.69
N THR A 377 13.15 -15.87 15.13
CA THR A 377 13.83 -16.72 14.15
C THR A 377 12.91 -17.13 13.01
N LYS A 378 13.43 -17.84 12.01
CA LYS A 378 12.66 -18.39 10.91
C LYS A 378 12.08 -19.76 11.30
N PRO A 379 10.74 -19.94 11.30
CA PRO A 379 10.15 -21.26 11.46
C PRO A 379 10.66 -22.27 10.41
N ALA A 380 10.76 -23.54 10.82
CA ALA A 380 11.35 -24.59 9.99
C ALA A 380 10.56 -24.84 8.69
N GLU A 381 9.25 -24.68 8.76
CA GLU A 381 8.31 -24.87 7.67
C GLU A 381 8.32 -23.72 6.65
N TRP A 382 8.88 -22.55 6.99
CA TRP A 382 8.93 -21.43 6.04
C TRP A 382 9.92 -21.73 4.92
N GLU A 383 9.42 -21.77 3.70
CA GLU A 383 10.28 -21.84 2.52
C GLU A 383 11.04 -20.53 2.33
N ARG A 384 12.26 -20.62 1.76
CA ARG A 384 13.07 -19.45 1.44
C ARG A 384 12.60 -18.85 0.11
N ILE A 385 11.88 -17.74 0.20
CA ILE A 385 11.25 -17.07 -0.95
C ILE A 385 11.59 -15.58 -0.99
N THR A 386 11.42 -14.97 -2.15
CA THR A 386 11.46 -13.51 -2.30
C THR A 386 10.09 -12.87 -2.07
N GLY A 387 10.07 -11.56 -1.83
CA GLY A 387 8.83 -10.79 -1.78
C GLY A 387 8.01 -10.87 -3.08
N GLU A 388 8.68 -10.94 -4.24
CA GLU A 388 8.03 -11.12 -5.55
C GLU A 388 7.24 -12.43 -5.61
N GLN A 389 7.83 -13.53 -5.14
CA GLN A 389 7.17 -14.83 -5.10
C GLN A 389 5.95 -14.82 -4.16
N TRP A 390 6.06 -14.13 -3.01
CA TRP A 390 4.94 -13.96 -2.08
C TRP A 390 3.75 -13.26 -2.74
N ASP A 391 3.97 -12.06 -3.30
CA ASP A 391 2.91 -11.27 -3.91
C ASP A 391 2.26 -11.97 -5.10
N ASP A 392 3.04 -12.72 -5.87
CA ASP A 392 2.55 -13.49 -7.02
C ASP A 392 1.47 -14.47 -6.59
N VAL A 393 1.63 -15.14 -5.45
CA VAL A 393 0.64 -16.11 -4.96
C VAL A 393 -0.46 -15.42 -4.16
N LYS A 394 -0.11 -14.51 -3.24
CA LYS A 394 -1.06 -13.78 -2.39
C LYS A 394 -2.01 -12.91 -3.22
N GLY A 395 -1.49 -12.15 -4.18
CA GLY A 395 -2.29 -11.29 -5.05
C GLY A 395 -3.29 -12.05 -5.92
N LYS A 396 -2.95 -13.25 -6.40
CA LYS A 396 -3.88 -14.12 -7.15
C LYS A 396 -4.95 -14.76 -6.27
N SER A 397 -4.70 -14.83 -4.97
CA SER A 397 -5.60 -15.41 -3.99
C SER A 397 -6.64 -14.39 -3.50
N PHE A 398 -6.34 -13.09 -3.61
CA PHE A 398 -7.21 -12.03 -3.12
C PHE A 398 -8.55 -11.94 -3.87
N GLY A 399 -9.63 -11.72 -3.12
CA GLY A 399 -10.96 -11.51 -3.68
C GLY A 399 -11.60 -12.75 -4.33
N LYS A 400 -11.03 -13.96 -4.15
CA LYS A 400 -11.53 -15.20 -4.75
C LYS A 400 -12.62 -15.83 -3.89
N SER A 401 -13.71 -16.26 -4.53
CA SER A 401 -14.83 -16.95 -3.86
C SER A 401 -14.38 -18.16 -3.04
N LYS A 402 -13.47 -18.99 -3.57
CA LYS A 402 -12.93 -20.17 -2.85
C LYS A 402 -12.29 -19.83 -1.50
N ILE A 403 -11.78 -18.62 -1.34
CA ILE A 403 -11.11 -18.17 -0.11
C ILE A 403 -12.08 -17.36 0.76
N ASN A 404 -12.96 -16.58 0.12
CA ASN A 404 -13.78 -15.55 0.75
C ASN A 404 -15.27 -15.91 0.89
N ASP A 405 -15.74 -17.05 0.41
CA ASP A 405 -17.15 -17.45 0.54
C ASP A 405 -17.30 -18.46 1.68
N ARG A 406 -17.26 -17.94 2.92
CA ARG A 406 -17.51 -18.70 4.15
C ARG A 406 -18.25 -17.84 5.16
N ASP A 407 -18.86 -18.48 6.14
CA ASP A 407 -19.45 -17.77 7.28
C ASP A 407 -18.35 -17.34 8.27
N GLY A 408 -18.51 -16.13 8.81
CA GLY A 408 -17.59 -15.47 9.73
C GLY A 408 -16.54 -14.58 9.06
N ASP A 409 -15.86 -13.78 9.89
CA ASP A 409 -14.93 -12.75 9.44
C ASP A 409 -13.63 -13.34 8.87
N GLU A 410 -13.18 -14.48 9.39
CA GLU A 410 -11.92 -15.13 9.00
C GLU A 410 -11.99 -15.71 7.58
N PRO A 411 -10.95 -15.57 6.74
CA PRO A 411 -10.88 -16.25 5.44
C PRO A 411 -10.62 -17.75 5.63
N ASN A 412 -10.76 -18.54 4.57
CA ASN A 412 -10.22 -19.90 4.59
C ASN A 412 -8.70 -19.86 4.81
N GLU A 413 -8.19 -20.73 5.69
CA GLU A 413 -6.75 -20.84 5.90
C GLU A 413 -6.07 -21.16 4.58
N LEU A 414 -5.14 -20.30 4.19
CA LEU A 414 -4.36 -20.45 2.97
C LEU A 414 -2.90 -20.48 3.35
N LEU A 415 -2.30 -21.65 3.20
CA LEU A 415 -0.86 -21.83 3.39
C LEU A 415 -0.13 -21.51 2.08
N ILE A 416 0.71 -20.48 2.10
CA ILE A 416 1.55 -20.04 0.99
C ILE A 416 3.01 -20.19 1.45
N TYR A 417 3.77 -21.08 0.82
CA TYR A 417 5.20 -21.27 1.13
C TYR A 417 5.49 -21.53 2.62
N GLY A 418 4.64 -22.32 3.28
CA GLY A 418 4.72 -22.60 4.71
C GLY A 418 4.28 -21.45 5.64
N ARG A 419 3.70 -20.38 5.10
CA ARG A 419 3.19 -19.23 5.86
C ARG A 419 1.68 -19.13 5.70
N LEU A 420 0.96 -18.83 6.77
CA LEU A 420 -0.45 -18.46 6.67
C LEU A 420 -0.56 -17.11 5.96
N ALA A 421 -1.37 -17.06 4.89
CA ALA A 421 -1.61 -15.85 4.11
C ALA A 421 -2.22 -14.73 4.94
N GLU A 422 -3.00 -15.06 5.97
CA GLU A 422 -3.54 -14.10 6.92
C GLU A 422 -3.45 -14.71 8.32
N ARG A 423 -2.65 -14.10 9.20
CA ARG A 423 -2.38 -14.62 10.54
C ARG A 423 -3.31 -14.02 11.56
N TRP A 424 -4.57 -14.42 11.53
CA TRP A 424 -5.63 -13.91 12.41
C TRP A 424 -5.41 -14.22 13.90
N HIS A 425 -4.60 -15.22 14.23
CA HIS A 425 -4.46 -15.74 15.60
C HIS A 425 -3.01 -15.99 16.00
N GLN A 426 -2.18 -14.97 16.27
CA GLN A 426 -0.83 -15.22 16.81
C GLN A 426 -0.32 -14.15 17.80
N LEU A 427 -0.68 -14.33 19.07
CA LEU A 427 0.28 -14.18 20.17
C LEU A 427 0.42 -15.54 20.84
N GLY A 428 1.30 -16.38 20.31
CA GLY A 428 1.61 -17.66 20.92
C GLY A 428 2.06 -18.73 19.92
N LYS A 429 3.35 -18.72 19.59
CA LYS A 429 4.30 -19.75 20.02
C LYS A 429 5.70 -19.16 20.07
#